data_AF-A0A0K1IUZ1-F1
#
_entry.id   AF-A0A0K1IUZ1-F1
#
_cell.length_a   1.000
_cell.length_b   1.000
_cell.length_c   1.000
_cell.angle_alpha   90.00
_cell.angle_beta   90.00
_cell.angle_gamma   90.00
#
_symmetry.space_group_name_H-M   'P 1'
#
loop_
_entity.id
_entity.type
_entity.pdbx_description
1 polymer ?
#
loop_
_entity_poly.entity_id
_entity_poly.type
_entity_poly.pdbx_seq_one_letter_code
_entity_poly.pdbx_strand_id
1 'polypeptide(L)'
;MTDDDPAESQEQSPLEHQEAPAGLAKQWTNRSNQQTTLPNDDLDVKSEWVGITIYLPESLREELELVFREHSLESKRSNDADLKKLRHYYPLVVALGLELLEDAEPRDIAPLLSYVMDQYE
;
A
#
# COMPACT_ATOMS: atom_id res chain seq x y z
N MET A 1 -33.01 -1.16 47.53
CA MET A 1 -31.67 -0.79 48.01
C MET A 1 -30.70 -1.59 47.17
N THR A 2 -30.16 -1.05 46.09
CA THR A 2 -29.41 0.22 45.99
C THR A 2 -29.72 0.86 44.61
N ASP A 3 -30.33 2.04 44.51
CA ASP A 3 -29.71 3.39 44.33
C ASP A 3 -28.80 3.45 43.08
N ASP A 4 -29.20 4.10 41.98
CA ASP A 4 -29.19 5.54 41.66
C ASP A 4 -28.00 5.88 40.72
N ASP A 5 -28.32 6.20 39.46
CA ASP A 5 -27.53 6.91 38.43
C ASP A 5 -27.59 8.42 38.78
N PRO A 6 -26.67 9.39 38.47
CA PRO A 6 -25.82 9.52 37.27
C PRO A 6 -24.47 10.33 37.43
N ALA A 7 -23.77 10.52 36.30
CA ALA A 7 -23.07 11.73 35.80
C ALA A 7 -21.85 12.43 36.48
N GLU A 8 -21.08 13.06 35.56
CA GLU A 8 -19.99 14.05 35.65
C GLU A 8 -18.55 13.53 35.81
N SER A 9 -17.72 13.50 34.76
CA SER A 9 -17.12 14.62 33.97
C SER A 9 -16.03 15.38 34.73
N GLN A 10 -14.80 15.32 34.20
CA GLN A 10 -13.81 16.41 34.07
C GLN A 10 -12.52 15.81 33.46
N GLU A 11 -12.27 16.04 32.16
CA GLU A 11 -11.37 17.09 31.65
C GLU A 11 -9.94 16.91 32.19
N GLN A 12 -8.89 16.72 31.37
CA GLN A 12 -8.34 17.72 30.48
C GLN A 12 -7.47 17.09 29.36
N SER A 13 -7.64 17.64 28.15
CA SER A 13 -6.71 17.58 27.03
C SER A 13 -5.43 18.37 27.36
N PRO A 14 -4.28 18.12 26.69
CA PRO A 14 -4.13 18.58 25.31
C PRO A 14 -3.46 17.56 24.38
N LEU A 15 -4.07 17.36 23.19
CA LEU A 15 -3.36 16.92 22.00
C LEU A 15 -2.28 17.95 21.66
N GLU A 16 -1.05 17.71 22.10
CA GLU A 16 0.12 18.34 21.51
C GLU A 16 0.23 17.87 20.05
N HIS A 17 0.13 18.82 19.14
CA HIS A 17 0.59 18.68 17.77
C HIS A 17 2.09 18.34 17.80
N GLN A 18 2.42 17.07 17.59
CA GLN A 18 3.72 16.72 17.02
C GLN A 18 3.50 16.52 15.53
N GLU A 19 4.01 17.49 14.77
CA GLU A 19 4.19 17.42 13.34
C GLU A 19 4.65 16.01 12.95
N ALA A 20 3.84 15.34 12.13
CA ALA A 20 4.28 14.11 11.49
C ALA A 20 5.62 14.40 10.80
N PRO A 21 6.65 13.55 10.95
CA PRO A 21 7.90 13.78 10.24
C PRO A 21 7.62 13.60 8.75
N ALA A 22 7.43 14.74 8.07
CA ALA A 22 7.42 14.90 6.62
C ALA A 22 8.79 14.50 6.07
N GLY A 23 9.05 13.19 6.01
CA GLY A 23 10.41 12.72 5.79
C GLY A 23 10.61 11.27 5.42
N LEU A 24 9.64 10.36 5.50
CA LEU A 24 9.95 8.96 5.17
C LEU A 24 10.09 8.71 3.66
N ALA A 25 9.42 9.50 2.83
CA ALA A 25 9.68 9.52 1.38
C ALA A 25 11.08 10.09 1.04
N LYS A 26 11.76 10.76 1.97
CA LYS A 26 13.11 11.34 1.76
C LYS A 26 14.24 10.34 2.08
N GLN A 27 13.95 9.19 2.68
CA GLN A 27 14.98 8.19 3.02
C GLN A 27 15.41 7.32 1.82
N TRP A 28 14.77 7.48 0.66
CA TRP A 28 15.11 6.76 -0.57
C TRP A 28 16.09 7.51 -1.48
N THR A 29 16.84 8.47 -0.96
CA THR A 29 17.94 9.07 -1.71
C THR A 29 19.27 8.97 -0.95
N ASN A 30 20.18 8.22 -1.60
CA ASN A 30 21.63 8.27 -1.50
C ASN A 30 22.34 7.16 -0.69
N ARG A 31 22.69 6.06 -1.38
CA ARG A 31 24.10 5.66 -1.52
C ARG A 31 24.37 4.75 -2.72
N SER A 32 25.21 5.28 -3.61
CA SER A 32 26.17 4.59 -4.51
C SER A 32 25.65 4.05 -5.85
N ASN A 33 26.22 4.61 -6.92
CA ASN A 33 26.32 4.05 -8.28
C ASN A 33 26.54 2.54 -8.26
N GLN A 34 25.48 1.75 -8.42
CA GLN A 34 25.53 0.39 -8.95
C GLN A 34 24.22 0.15 -9.69
N GLN A 35 24.34 -0.40 -10.89
CA GLN A 35 23.27 -0.88 -11.74
C GLN A 35 22.13 -1.46 -10.89
N THR A 36 20.94 -0.85 -10.96
CA THR A 36 19.81 -1.17 -10.08
C THR A 36 19.21 -2.53 -10.46
N THR A 37 19.90 -3.60 -10.07
CA THR A 37 19.24 -4.86 -9.78
C THR A 37 18.41 -4.65 -8.52
N LEU A 38 17.17 -5.15 -8.51
CA LEU A 38 16.25 -5.06 -7.37
C LEU A 38 16.97 -5.48 -6.07
N PRO A 39 16.66 -4.84 -4.92
CA PRO A 39 17.35 -5.09 -3.65
C PRO A 39 17.43 -6.59 -3.37
N ASN A 40 18.64 -7.05 -3.03
CA ASN A 40 19.00 -8.45 -2.87
C ASN A 40 17.91 -9.27 -2.18
N ASP A 41 17.69 -10.46 -2.72
CA ASP A 41 16.73 -11.45 -2.25
C ASP A 41 17.00 -11.98 -0.82
N ASP A 42 17.98 -11.43 -0.10
CA ASP A 42 18.52 -11.96 1.16
C ASP A 42 17.57 -11.84 2.37
N LEU A 43 16.46 -11.09 2.27
CA LEU A 43 15.45 -11.06 3.33
C LEU A 43 14.47 -12.25 3.18
N ASP A 44 14.19 -12.99 4.25
CA ASP A 44 13.12 -14.00 4.18
C ASP A 44 11.77 -13.31 4.40
N VAL A 45 11.16 -12.87 3.29
CA VAL A 45 9.86 -12.20 3.24
C VAL A 45 8.78 -12.97 4.01
N LYS A 46 8.87 -14.32 4.07
CA LYS A 46 7.89 -15.12 4.80
C LYS A 46 8.05 -15.05 6.32
N SER A 47 9.25 -14.76 6.79
CA SER A 47 9.55 -14.61 8.22
C SER A 47 9.30 -13.19 8.72
N GLU A 48 9.42 -12.19 7.84
CA GLU A 48 9.36 -10.77 8.21
C GLU A 48 8.03 -10.10 7.89
N TRP A 49 7.26 -10.57 6.88
CA TRP A 49 6.08 -9.84 6.40
C TRP A 49 4.77 -10.54 6.78
N VAL A 50 3.74 -9.73 7.00
CA VAL A 50 2.38 -10.21 7.30
C VAL A 50 1.61 -10.38 5.99
N GLY A 51 1.18 -11.62 5.70
CA GLY A 51 0.36 -11.92 4.52
C GLY A 51 -1.08 -11.45 4.69
N ILE A 52 -1.66 -10.89 3.63
CA ILE A 52 -3.08 -10.58 3.51
C ILE A 52 -3.66 -11.32 2.30
N THR A 53 -4.90 -11.79 2.43
CA THR A 53 -5.67 -12.35 1.30
C THR A 53 -6.65 -11.30 0.81
N ILE A 54 -6.60 -10.99 -0.49
CA ILE A 54 -7.50 -10.03 -1.16
C ILE A 54 -8.25 -10.77 -2.26
N TYR A 55 -9.57 -10.59 -2.31
CA TYR A 55 -10.41 -11.11 -3.38
C TYR A 55 -10.59 -10.04 -4.44
N LEU A 56 -10.37 -10.38 -5.71
CA LEU A 56 -10.54 -9.50 -6.85
C LEU A 56 -11.59 -10.09 -7.81
N PRO A 57 -12.36 -9.27 -8.51
CA PRO A 57 -13.11 -9.70 -9.69
C PRO A 57 -12.18 -10.40 -10.69
N GLU A 58 -12.72 -11.38 -11.44
CA GLU A 58 -11.92 -12.21 -12.35
C GLU A 58 -11.21 -11.36 -13.41
N SER A 59 -11.93 -10.44 -14.04
CA SER A 59 -11.42 -9.49 -15.03
C SER A 59 -10.25 -8.66 -14.50
N LEU A 60 -10.39 -8.09 -13.29
CA LEU A 60 -9.33 -7.32 -12.64
C LEU A 60 -8.12 -8.19 -12.28
N ARG A 61 -8.34 -9.44 -11.86
CA ARG A 61 -7.25 -10.40 -11.59
C ARG A 61 -6.48 -10.71 -12.86
N GLU A 62 -7.18 -10.91 -13.98
CA GLU A 62 -6.57 -11.17 -15.28
C GLU A 62 -5.78 -9.97 -15.79
N GLU A 63 -6.32 -8.75 -15.66
CA GLU A 63 -5.61 -7.53 -16.01
C GLU A 63 -4.35 -7.33 -15.17
N LEU A 64 -4.44 -7.51 -13.85
CA LEU A 64 -3.28 -7.45 -12.95
C LEU A 64 -2.17 -8.42 -13.37
N GLU A 65 -2.54 -9.64 -13.78
CA GLU A 65 -1.60 -10.65 -14.26
C GLU A 65 -0.98 -10.27 -15.61
N LEU A 66 -1.78 -9.72 -16.53
CA LEU A 66 -1.29 -9.28 -17.84
C LEU A 66 -0.27 -8.14 -17.69
N VAL A 67 -0.63 -7.08 -16.95
CA VAL A 67 0.24 -5.93 -16.71
C VAL A 67 1.52 -6.35 -15.97
N PHE A 68 1.43 -7.29 -15.02
CA PHE A 68 2.62 -7.87 -14.39
C PHE A 68 3.57 -8.49 -15.42
N ARG A 69 3.05 -9.30 -16.35
CA ARG A 69 3.87 -9.99 -17.36
C ARG A 69 4.55 -8.99 -18.29
N GLU A 70 3.86 -7.93 -18.67
CA GLU A 70 4.42 -6.85 -19.48
C GLU A 70 5.53 -6.11 -18.74
N HIS A 71 5.28 -5.66 -17.50
CA HIS A 71 6.27 -4.97 -16.69
C HIS A 71 7.48 -5.85 -16.35
N SER A 72 7.26 -7.14 -16.10
CA SER A 72 8.33 -8.12 -15.86
C SER A 72 9.22 -8.29 -17.08
N LEU A 73 8.62 -8.41 -18.28
CA LEU A 73 9.37 -8.49 -19.54
C LEU A 73 10.18 -7.22 -19.79
N GLU A 74 9.57 -6.06 -19.61
CA GLU A 74 10.24 -4.77 -19.83
C GLU A 74 11.36 -4.53 -18.82
N SER A 75 11.14 -4.84 -17.54
CA SER A 75 12.16 -4.74 -16.49
C SER A 75 13.37 -5.61 -16.80
N LYS A 76 13.15 -6.82 -17.33
CA LYS A 76 14.21 -7.72 -17.74
C LYS A 76 14.98 -7.20 -18.94
N ARG A 77 14.31 -6.56 -19.89
CA ARG A 77 14.95 -5.98 -21.09
C ARG A 77 15.78 -4.74 -20.76
N SER A 78 15.21 -3.84 -19.95
CA SER A 78 15.79 -2.53 -19.68
C SER A 78 16.86 -2.56 -18.59
N ASN A 79 16.67 -3.39 -17.54
CA ASN A 79 17.50 -3.35 -16.34
C ASN A 79 18.07 -4.72 -15.92
N ASP A 80 17.86 -5.79 -16.71
CA ASP A 80 18.19 -7.18 -16.34
C ASP A 80 17.62 -7.59 -14.97
N ALA A 81 16.49 -6.97 -14.59
CA ALA A 81 15.85 -7.17 -13.30
C ALA A 81 14.74 -8.22 -13.41
N ASP A 82 14.77 -9.23 -12.53
CA ASP A 82 13.72 -10.24 -12.44
C ASP A 82 12.65 -9.85 -11.40
N LEU A 83 11.50 -9.40 -11.90
CA LEU A 83 10.42 -8.92 -11.05
C LEU A 83 9.60 -10.09 -10.47
N LYS A 84 9.60 -10.23 -9.15
CA LYS A 84 8.85 -11.26 -8.42
C LYS A 84 7.48 -10.72 -7.99
N LYS A 85 6.42 -11.47 -8.29
CA LYS A 85 5.03 -11.10 -7.97
C LYS A 85 4.82 -10.71 -6.51
N LEU A 86 5.09 -11.65 -5.61
CA LEU A 86 4.77 -11.51 -4.17
C LEU A 86 5.72 -10.56 -3.44
N ARG A 87 6.94 -10.39 -3.94
CA ARG A 87 8.00 -9.64 -3.26
C ARG A 87 8.15 -8.21 -3.76
N HIS A 88 7.92 -7.99 -5.06
CA HIS A 88 8.18 -6.70 -5.70
C HIS A 88 6.88 -6.09 -6.21
N TYR A 89 6.13 -6.83 -7.02
CA TYR A 89 5.04 -6.24 -7.79
C TYR A 89 3.78 -5.96 -6.97
N TYR A 90 3.23 -6.94 -6.24
CA TYR A 90 2.01 -6.71 -5.44
C TYR A 90 2.22 -5.68 -4.33
N PRO A 91 3.34 -5.68 -3.57
CA PRO A 91 3.62 -4.62 -2.62
C PRO A 91 3.65 -3.23 -3.27
N LEU A 92 4.24 -3.11 -4.47
CA LEU A 92 4.28 -1.86 -5.21
C LEU A 92 2.87 -1.38 -5.62
N VAL A 93 2.03 -2.29 -6.16
CA VAL A 93 0.64 -1.98 -6.52
C VAL A 93 -0.14 -1.50 -5.29
N VAL A 94 0.01 -2.16 -4.15
CA VAL A 94 -0.67 -1.77 -2.90
C VAL A 94 -0.17 -0.41 -2.41
N ALA A 95 1.14 -0.17 -2.40
CA ALA A 95 1.71 1.10 -1.95
C ALA A 95 1.22 2.29 -2.79
N LEU A 96 1.25 2.17 -4.12
CA LEU A 96 0.76 3.21 -5.02
C LEU A 96 -0.77 3.41 -4.92
N GLY A 97 -1.51 2.32 -4.72
CA GLY A 97 -2.95 2.41 -4.49
C GLY A 97 -3.31 3.12 -3.19
N LEU A 98 -2.54 2.90 -2.12
CA LEU A 98 -2.72 3.60 -0.85
C LEU A 98 -2.39 5.09 -0.96
N GLU A 99 -1.31 5.44 -1.66
CA GLU A 99 -0.95 6.84 -1.92
C GLU A 99 -2.09 7.58 -2.64
N LEU A 100 -2.67 6.95 -3.67
CA LEU A 100 -3.81 7.52 -4.38
C LEU A 100 -5.05 7.68 -3.49
N LEU A 101 -5.28 6.76 -2.55
CA LEU A 101 -6.41 6.80 -1.63
C LEU A 101 -6.21 7.76 -0.45
N GLU A 102 -4.95 8.04 -0.05
CA GLU A 102 -4.63 9.01 1.00
C GLU A 102 -5.01 10.44 0.58
N ASP A 103 -4.84 10.75 -0.70
CA ASP A 103 -5.22 12.03 -1.28
C ASP A 103 -6.74 12.17 -1.55
N ALA A 104 -7.51 11.08 -1.46
CA ALA A 104 -8.95 11.08 -1.73
C ALA A 104 -9.76 11.54 -0.51
N GLU A 105 -10.74 12.43 -0.71
CA GLU A 105 -11.65 12.79 0.36
C GLU A 105 -12.55 11.59 0.74
N PRO A 106 -12.93 11.43 2.03
CA PRO A 106 -13.80 10.33 2.45
C PRO A 106 -15.14 10.24 1.69
N ARG A 107 -15.61 11.37 1.14
CA ARG A 107 -16.84 11.45 0.34
C ARG A 107 -16.69 10.86 -1.07
N ASP A 108 -15.47 10.80 -1.59
CA ASP A 108 -15.17 10.35 -2.95
C ASP A 108 -14.87 8.85 -3.01
N ILE A 109 -14.58 8.21 -1.87
CA ILE A 109 -14.27 6.78 -1.77
C ILE A 109 -15.42 5.90 -2.27
N ALA A 110 -16.66 6.20 -1.86
CA ALA A 110 -17.82 5.38 -2.25
C ALA A 110 -18.13 5.48 -3.77
N PRO A 111 -18.14 6.67 -4.39
CA PRO A 111 -18.21 6.79 -5.84
C PRO A 111 -17.09 6.05 -6.57
N LEU A 112 -15.84 6.17 -6.09
CA LEU A 112 -14.69 5.51 -6.71
C LEU A 112 -14.82 3.97 -6.64
N LEU A 113 -15.25 3.44 -5.50
CA LEU A 113 -15.51 2.01 -5.34
C LEU A 113 -16.60 1.53 -6.31
N SER A 114 -17.70 2.27 -6.42
CA SER A 114 -18.78 1.93 -7.35
C SER A 114 -18.31 1.90 -8.80
N TYR A 115 -17.47 2.87 -9.19
CA TYR A 115 -16.89 2.91 -10.52
C TYR A 115 -15.99 1.68 -10.79
N VAL A 116 -15.08 1.37 -9.87
CA VAL A 116 -14.20 0.19 -10.01
C VAL A 116 -15.01 -1.10 -10.08
N MET A 117 -16.05 -1.24 -9.25
CA MET A 117 -16.90 -2.43 -9.31
C MET A 117 -17.61 -2.55 -10.66
N ASP A 118 -18.20 -1.48 -11.19
CA ASP A 118 -18.91 -1.48 -12.49
C ASP A 118 -17.98 -1.77 -13.68
N GLN A 119 -16.71 -1.33 -13.62
CA GLN A 119 -15.75 -1.59 -14.71
C GLN A 119 -15.25 -3.05 -14.74
N TYR A 120 -15.32 -3.77 -13.62
CA TYR A 120 -14.74 -5.11 -13.46
C TYR A 120 -15.77 -6.19 -13.11
N GLU A 121 -17.06 -5.85 -13.10
CA GLU A 121 -18.19 -6.80 -13.00
C GLU A 121 -18.45 -7.51 -14.33
#